data_AF-A0A0A3IRB9-F1
#
_entry.id   AF-A0A0A3IRB9-F1
#
_cell.length_a   1.000
_cell.length_b   1.000
_cell.length_c   1.000
_cell.angle_alpha   90.00
_cell.angle_beta   90.00
_cell.angle_gamma   90.00
#
_symmetry.space_group_name_H-M   'P 1'
#
loop_
_entity.id
_entity.type
_entity.pdbx_description
1 polymer ?
#
loop_
_entity_poly.entity_id
_entity_poly.type
_entity_poly.pdbx_seq_one_letter_code
_entity_poly.pdbx_strand_id
1 'polypeptide(L)'
;MEFTNEQLQKMISKEPIGDMYPYSTKDREQIESYIQELVDTLNRSETLKCEAMFDHYGSGYASYVDLFCYKRNEKRKIKEDNEEVTIYLEGLVIYISRLAPVAIIGQDNLRSKTRFNTEEFKDGSFSSFCMMCEPEEMIDESPKFMTDGFLEIKQKLADAGYSILHKEYLSQPLPFKTEIQTSTDPSEYKVFDAIFYWMD
;
A
#
# COMPACT_ATOMS: atom_id res chain seq x y z
N MET A 1 6.47 -5.68 -16.03
CA MET A 1 6.60 -4.26 -16.43
C MET A 1 7.87 -3.75 -15.80
N GLU A 2 8.69 -3.00 -16.54
CA GLU A 2 9.93 -2.42 -16.04
C GLU A 2 10.00 -0.95 -16.46
N PHE A 3 10.45 -0.09 -15.55
CA PHE A 3 10.62 1.34 -15.78
C PHE A 3 12.04 1.67 -16.25
N THR A 4 12.15 2.63 -17.15
CA THR A 4 13.45 3.19 -17.57
C THR A 4 14.07 4.05 -16.47
N ASN A 5 15.37 4.31 -16.58
CA ASN A 5 16.07 5.20 -15.65
C ASN A 5 15.42 6.59 -15.60
N GLU A 6 15.02 7.14 -16.75
CA GLU A 6 14.34 8.44 -16.82
C GLU A 6 13.00 8.43 -16.07
N GLN A 7 12.24 7.34 -16.20
CA GLN A 7 10.97 7.16 -15.49
C GLN A 7 11.18 7.06 -13.98
N LEU A 8 12.17 6.29 -13.53
CA LEU A 8 12.52 6.19 -12.10
C LEU A 8 12.95 7.54 -11.52
N GLN A 9 13.74 8.33 -12.27
CA GLN A 9 14.13 9.68 -11.84
C GLN A 9 12.95 10.64 -11.72
N LYS A 10 11.96 10.57 -12.64
CA LYS A 10 10.72 11.35 -12.55
C LYS A 10 9.91 10.97 -11.30
N MET A 11 9.79 9.68 -11.01
CA MET A 11 9.09 9.19 -9.81
C MET A 11 9.77 9.66 -8.51
N ILE A 12 11.12 9.61 -8.44
CA ILE A 12 11.87 10.18 -7.30
C ILE A 12 11.63 11.69 -7.16
N SER A 13 11.43 12.39 -8.29
CA SER A 13 11.10 13.83 -8.32
C SER A 13 9.61 14.13 -8.06
N LYS A 14 8.83 13.12 -7.62
CA LYS A 14 7.38 13.19 -7.34
C LYS A 14 6.53 13.56 -8.57
N GLU A 15 7.01 13.24 -9.77
CA GLU A 15 6.30 13.42 -11.03
C GLU A 15 5.60 12.12 -11.43
N PRO A 16 4.26 12.10 -11.50
CA PRO A 16 3.53 10.93 -11.99
C PRO A 16 3.86 10.63 -13.46
N ILE A 17 3.92 9.34 -13.77
CA ILE A 17 4.17 8.79 -15.09
C ILE A 17 3.06 7.79 -15.45
N GLY A 18 2.79 7.64 -16.74
CA GLY A 18 1.80 6.71 -17.27
C GLY A 18 0.90 7.36 -18.29
N ASP A 19 0.50 6.60 -19.30
CA ASP A 19 -0.34 7.10 -20.40
C ASP A 19 -1.84 6.92 -20.11
N MET A 20 -2.18 6.16 -19.07
CA MET A 20 -3.54 5.93 -18.61
C MET A 20 -4.08 7.13 -17.82
N TYR A 21 -5.35 7.47 -18.01
CA TYR A 21 -6.06 8.40 -17.12
C TYR A 21 -6.19 7.79 -15.71
N PRO A 22 -5.94 8.54 -14.61
CA PRO A 22 -5.59 9.96 -14.56
C PRO A 22 -4.08 10.26 -14.59
N TYR A 23 -3.20 9.25 -14.56
CA TYR A 23 -1.74 9.44 -14.55
C TYR A 23 -1.21 10.28 -15.72
N SER A 24 -1.84 10.20 -16.89
CA SER A 24 -1.50 11.01 -18.06
C SER A 24 -1.74 12.51 -17.87
N THR A 25 -2.61 12.89 -16.93
CA THR A 25 -2.87 14.30 -16.59
C THR A 25 -1.82 14.89 -15.64
N LYS A 26 -1.09 14.03 -14.91
CA LYS A 26 -0.19 14.38 -13.80
C LYS A 26 -0.86 15.18 -12.66
N ASP A 27 -2.19 15.23 -12.66
CA ASP A 27 -2.98 15.90 -11.64
C ASP A 27 -3.12 14.99 -10.43
N ARG A 28 -2.55 15.43 -9.30
CA ARG A 28 -2.55 14.66 -8.07
C ARG A 28 -3.94 14.47 -7.50
N GLU A 29 -4.82 15.47 -7.58
CA GLU A 29 -6.18 15.36 -7.04
C GLU A 29 -7.01 14.34 -7.83
N GLN A 30 -6.80 14.27 -9.15
CA GLN A 30 -7.43 13.25 -9.99
C GLN A 30 -6.88 11.85 -9.69
N ILE A 31 -5.57 11.72 -9.46
CA ILE A 31 -4.95 10.45 -9.04
C ILE A 31 -5.48 10.00 -7.68
N GLU A 32 -5.54 10.88 -6.67
CA GLU A 32 -6.10 10.54 -5.35
C GLU A 32 -7.56 10.11 -5.47
N SER A 33 -8.37 10.85 -6.25
CA SER A 33 -9.79 10.53 -6.47
C SER A 33 -9.95 9.16 -7.13
N TYR A 34 -9.10 8.83 -8.10
CA TYR A 34 -9.13 7.54 -8.77
C TYR A 34 -8.74 6.38 -7.85
N ILE A 35 -7.73 6.57 -6.99
CA ILE A 35 -7.37 5.58 -5.97
C ILE A 35 -8.50 5.41 -4.95
N GLN A 36 -9.19 6.50 -4.56
CA GLN A 36 -10.36 6.43 -3.69
C GLN A 36 -11.50 5.62 -4.33
N GLU A 37 -11.79 5.81 -5.61
CA GLU A 37 -12.79 5.02 -6.34
C GLU A 37 -12.42 3.51 -6.39
N LEU A 38 -11.13 3.19 -6.54
CA LEU A 38 -10.63 1.82 -6.44
C LEU A 38 -10.86 1.25 -5.03
N VAL A 39 -10.55 2.01 -3.97
CA VAL A 39 -10.80 1.60 -2.58
C VAL A 39 -12.29 1.35 -2.34
N ASP A 40 -13.16 2.22 -2.84
CA ASP A 40 -14.61 2.05 -2.74
C ASP A 40 -15.07 0.79 -3.49
N THR A 41 -14.49 0.52 -4.66
CA THR A 41 -14.77 -0.68 -5.46
C THR A 41 -14.32 -1.95 -4.75
N LEU A 42 -13.15 -1.93 -4.11
CA LEU A 42 -12.68 -3.03 -3.26
C LEU A 42 -13.65 -3.26 -2.08
N ASN A 43 -14.11 -2.19 -1.42
CA ASN A 43 -15.02 -2.25 -0.28
C ASN A 43 -16.46 -2.67 -0.59
N ARG A 44 -16.87 -2.64 -1.86
CA ARG A 44 -18.14 -3.24 -2.33
C ARG A 44 -18.13 -4.76 -2.34
N SER A 45 -16.97 -5.39 -2.12
CA SER A 45 -16.89 -6.85 -1.91
C SER A 45 -17.73 -7.29 -0.71
N GLU A 46 -18.43 -8.42 -0.86
CA GLU A 46 -19.13 -9.06 0.25
C GLU A 46 -18.16 -9.79 1.20
N THR A 47 -16.97 -10.16 0.71
CA THR A 47 -16.01 -10.99 1.45
C THR A 47 -14.84 -10.17 2.02
N LEU A 48 -14.52 -9.02 1.40
CA LEU A 48 -13.42 -8.15 1.78
C LEU A 48 -13.88 -6.88 2.50
N LYS A 49 -13.02 -6.41 3.39
CA LYS A 49 -13.00 -5.03 3.88
C LYS A 49 -11.59 -4.50 3.72
N CYS A 50 -11.47 -3.32 3.12
CA CYS A 50 -10.21 -2.64 2.89
C CYS A 50 -10.24 -1.26 3.56
N GLU A 51 -9.15 -0.90 4.23
CA GLU A 51 -8.98 0.39 4.86
C GLU A 51 -7.74 1.06 4.27
N ALA A 52 -7.85 2.33 3.90
CA ALA A 52 -6.82 3.03 3.15
C ALA A 52 -6.30 4.23 3.94
N MET A 53 -4.98 4.45 3.90
CA MET A 53 -4.30 5.59 4.49
C MET A 53 -3.87 6.58 3.41
N PHE A 54 -4.62 7.68 3.30
CA PHE A 54 -4.38 8.72 2.30
C PHE A 54 -3.53 9.88 2.84
N ASP A 55 -3.54 10.16 4.14
CA ASP A 55 -3.01 11.38 4.77
C ASP A 55 -1.48 11.43 4.92
N HIS A 56 -0.75 10.58 4.19
CA HIS A 56 0.70 10.46 4.25
C HIS A 56 1.24 10.17 5.68
N TYR A 57 0.47 9.52 6.54
CA TYR A 57 0.82 9.22 7.93
C TYR A 57 0.94 10.46 8.83
N GLY A 58 0.27 11.56 8.47
CA GLY A 58 0.16 12.76 9.29
C GLY A 58 1.33 13.75 9.19
N SER A 59 2.45 13.36 8.58
CA SER A 59 3.56 14.26 8.23
C SER A 59 4.29 13.79 6.97
N GLY A 60 4.66 14.78 6.14
CA GLY A 60 5.48 14.55 4.95
C GLY A 60 4.74 14.09 3.70
N TYR A 61 5.37 13.21 2.91
CA TYR A 61 4.87 12.70 1.63
C TYR A 61 5.16 11.21 1.48
N ALA A 62 4.11 10.43 1.27
CA ALA A 62 4.20 9.04 0.83
C ALA A 62 3.89 8.95 -0.67
N SER A 63 4.75 8.29 -1.44
CA SER A 63 4.54 8.07 -2.88
C SER A 63 3.44 7.05 -3.21
N TYR A 64 2.76 6.52 -2.19
CA TYR A 64 1.76 5.46 -2.29
C TYR A 64 0.65 5.61 -1.26
N VAL A 65 -0.54 5.12 -1.59
CA VAL A 65 -1.63 4.90 -0.63
C VAL A 65 -1.47 3.50 -0.05
N ASP A 66 -1.40 3.40 1.27
CA ASP A 66 -1.35 2.13 2.01
C ASP A 66 -2.77 1.61 2.24
N LEU A 67 -3.08 0.43 1.72
CA LEU A 67 -4.35 -0.25 1.87
C LEU A 67 -4.13 -1.54 2.69
N PHE A 68 -4.90 -1.71 3.75
CA PHE A 68 -4.99 -2.96 4.48
C PHE A 68 -6.33 -3.65 4.20
N CYS A 69 -6.29 -4.78 3.51
CA CYS A 69 -7.46 -5.58 3.16
C CYS A 69 -7.51 -6.87 3.99
N TYR A 70 -8.65 -7.14 4.61
CA TYR A 70 -8.89 -8.33 5.44
C TYR A 70 -10.28 -8.89 5.18
N LYS A 71 -10.57 -10.10 5.68
CA LYS A 71 -11.89 -10.70 5.51
C LYS A 71 -12.94 -9.99 6.37
N ARG A 72 -14.07 -9.59 5.78
CA ARG A 72 -15.11 -8.77 6.41
C ARG A 72 -15.70 -9.39 7.70
N ASN A 73 -15.69 -10.73 7.81
CA ASN A 73 -16.21 -11.49 8.94
C ASN A 73 -15.13 -12.32 9.66
N GLU A 74 -13.86 -11.92 9.59
CA GLU A 74 -12.80 -12.64 10.25
C GLU A 74 -12.94 -12.65 11.78
N LYS A 75 -12.55 -13.77 12.40
CA LYS A 75 -12.47 -13.88 13.86
C LYS A 75 -11.32 -13.01 14.35
N ARG A 76 -11.68 -11.91 14.99
CA ARG A 76 -10.77 -10.95 15.62
C ARG A 76 -10.15 -11.58 16.87
N LYS A 77 -8.82 -11.57 16.96
CA LYS A 77 -8.16 -11.85 18.25
C LYS A 77 -8.20 -10.57 19.06
N ILE A 78 -8.83 -10.63 20.22
CA ILE A 78 -8.98 -9.48 21.12
C ILE A 78 -8.08 -9.70 22.32
N LYS A 79 -7.21 -8.74 22.60
CA LYS A 79 -6.49 -8.64 23.86
C LYS A 79 -7.07 -7.46 24.63
N GLU A 80 -7.56 -7.73 25.83
CA GLU A 80 -8.05 -6.70 26.74
C GLU A 80 -7.01 -6.52 27.86
N ASP A 81 -6.52 -5.30 28.04
CA ASP A 81 -5.66 -4.92 29.14
C ASP A 81 -6.23 -3.65 29.79
N ASN A 82 -6.92 -3.83 30.92
CA ASN A 82 -7.62 -2.78 31.69
C ASN A 82 -8.54 -1.88 30.85
N GLU A 83 -7.99 -0.80 30.29
CA GLU A 83 -8.67 0.26 29.54
C GLU A 83 -8.43 0.17 28.03
N GLU A 84 -7.61 -0.79 27.59
CA GLU A 84 -7.19 -0.97 26.21
C GLU A 84 -7.76 -2.27 25.62
N VAL A 85 -8.43 -2.16 24.47
CA VAL A 85 -8.84 -3.31 23.66
C VAL A 85 -8.03 -3.30 22.37
N THR A 86 -7.11 -4.25 22.21
CA THR A 86 -6.33 -4.45 20.99
C THR A 86 -6.96 -5.55 20.14
N ILE A 87 -7.34 -5.23 18.90
CA ILE A 87 -7.82 -6.17 17.90
C ILE A 87 -6.71 -6.50 16.93
N TYR A 88 -6.34 -7.78 16.82
CA TYR A 88 -5.42 -8.24 15.77
C TYR A 88 -6.20 -8.79 14.58
N LEU A 89 -5.81 -8.32 13.40
CA LEU A 89 -6.31 -8.73 12.10
C LEU A 89 -5.18 -9.32 11.26
N GLU A 90 -5.49 -10.36 10.50
CA GLU A 90 -4.61 -10.93 9.49
C GLU A 90 -5.11 -10.45 8.12
N GLY A 91 -4.21 -10.02 7.25
CA GLY A 91 -4.64 -9.43 5.99
C GLY A 91 -3.53 -9.24 4.98
N LEU A 92 -3.89 -8.53 3.93
CA LEU A 92 -3.01 -8.13 2.83
C LEU A 92 -2.76 -6.65 2.93
N VAL A 93 -1.49 -6.26 2.83
CA VAL A 93 -1.09 -4.87 2.63
C VAL A 93 -0.93 -4.66 1.14
N ILE A 94 -1.45 -3.55 0.63
CA ILE A 94 -1.38 -3.20 -0.78
C ILE A 94 -0.91 -1.76 -0.84
N TYR A 95 0.18 -1.51 -1.57
CA TYR A 95 0.57 -0.15 -1.89
C TYR A 95 0.13 0.18 -3.29
N ILE A 96 -0.68 1.23 -3.41
CA ILE A 96 -1.09 1.80 -4.70
C ILE A 96 -0.21 3.02 -4.98
N SER A 97 0.60 2.98 -6.03
CA SER A 97 1.51 4.08 -6.33
C SER A 97 0.74 5.32 -6.78
N ARG A 98 1.10 6.48 -6.23
CA ARG A 98 0.65 7.81 -6.73
C ARG A 98 1.43 8.24 -7.97
N LEU A 99 2.52 7.54 -8.27
CA LEU A 99 3.49 7.95 -9.29
C LEU A 99 3.36 7.15 -10.59
N ALA A 100 2.76 5.96 -10.56
CA ALA A 100 2.47 5.19 -11.76
C ALA A 100 1.23 4.31 -11.52
N PRO A 101 0.54 3.82 -12.58
CA PRO A 101 -0.58 2.88 -12.45
C PRO A 101 -0.07 1.47 -12.09
N VAL A 102 0.58 1.37 -10.94
CA VAL A 102 1.18 0.14 -10.42
C VAL A 102 0.86 -0.05 -8.95
N ALA A 103 0.83 -1.31 -8.53
CA ALA A 103 0.61 -1.71 -7.16
C ALA A 103 1.56 -2.84 -6.74
N ILE A 104 1.71 -3.03 -5.44
CA ILE A 104 2.35 -4.20 -4.85
C ILE A 104 1.46 -4.78 -3.76
N ILE A 105 1.63 -6.07 -3.47
CA ILE A 105 0.89 -6.76 -2.43
C ILE A 105 1.90 -7.43 -1.50
N GLY A 106 1.72 -7.24 -0.20
CA GLY A 106 2.45 -7.92 0.87
C GLY A 106 1.49 -8.61 1.83
N GLN A 107 2.07 -9.44 2.70
CA GLN A 107 1.33 -10.10 3.78
C GLN A 107 1.60 -9.37 5.09
N ASP A 108 0.54 -8.98 5.79
CA ASP A 108 0.65 -8.46 7.16
C ASP A 108 -0.15 -9.35 8.10
N ASN A 109 0.59 -10.01 8.97
CA ASN A 109 0.05 -11.00 9.89
C ASN A 109 -0.46 -10.40 11.19
N LEU A 110 -0.26 -9.09 11.44
CA LEU A 110 -0.53 -8.53 12.75
C LEU A 110 -0.82 -7.02 12.76
N ARG A 111 -1.83 -6.56 12.00
CA ARG A 111 -2.37 -5.21 12.24
C ARG A 111 -3.16 -5.18 13.52
N SER A 112 -2.76 -4.29 14.42
CA SER A 112 -3.45 -4.02 15.67
C SER A 112 -4.29 -2.75 15.57
N LYS A 113 -5.54 -2.82 16.06
CA LYS A 113 -6.35 -1.64 16.37
C LYS A 113 -6.54 -1.56 17.87
N THR A 114 -6.04 -0.49 18.46
CA THR A 114 -6.18 -0.21 19.89
C THR A 114 -7.35 0.73 20.16
N ARG A 115 -8.21 0.37 21.12
CA ARG A 115 -9.29 1.20 21.64
C ARG A 115 -9.02 1.56 23.09
N PHE A 116 -9.18 2.83 23.46
CA PHE A 116 -9.28 3.27 24.85
C PHE A 116 -10.76 3.32 25.27
N ASN A 117 -11.10 2.91 26.50
CA ASN A 117 -12.47 2.75 27.01
C ASN A 117 -13.41 3.98 26.86
N THR A 118 -12.89 5.16 26.51
CA THR A 118 -13.63 6.42 26.36
C THR A 118 -13.96 6.80 24.92
N GLU A 119 -13.51 6.08 23.90
CA GLU A 119 -13.75 6.42 22.48
C GLU A 119 -14.39 5.26 21.69
N GLU A 120 -15.26 5.60 20.72
CA GLU A 120 -15.65 4.69 19.64
C GLU A 120 -14.41 4.33 18.80
N PHE A 121 -14.46 3.22 18.06
CA PHE A 121 -13.41 2.95 17.06
C PHE A 121 -13.31 4.16 16.13
N LYS A 122 -12.28 4.99 16.28
CA LYS A 122 -11.88 5.88 15.19
C LYS A 122 -11.41 4.96 14.08
N ASP A 123 -12.30 4.71 13.11
CA ASP A 123 -11.95 4.13 11.82
C ASP A 123 -10.77 4.96 11.28
N GLY A 124 -9.55 4.43 11.39
CA GLY A 124 -8.34 5.13 10.94
C GLY A 124 -7.08 4.89 11.77
N SER A 125 -7.17 4.58 13.08
CA SER A 125 -5.95 4.44 13.90
C SER A 125 -5.50 2.97 14.01
N PHE A 126 -4.71 2.51 13.04
CA PHE A 126 -3.91 1.29 13.21
C PHE A 126 -2.66 1.63 14.03
N SER A 127 -2.47 0.96 15.18
CA SER A 127 -1.30 1.15 16.03
C SER A 127 -0.06 0.39 15.53
N SER A 128 -0.23 -0.47 14.52
CA SER A 128 0.86 -1.14 13.81
C SER A 128 0.70 -0.88 12.32
N PHE A 129 1.21 0.25 11.85
CA PHE A 129 1.55 0.40 10.44
C PHE A 129 2.76 -0.50 10.20
N CYS A 130 2.53 -1.77 9.83
CA CYS A 130 3.58 -2.51 9.16
C CYS A 130 3.72 -1.85 7.79
N MET A 131 4.59 -0.86 7.72
CA MET A 131 4.99 -0.31 6.43
C MET A 131 5.82 -1.39 5.76
N MET A 132 5.40 -1.81 4.57
CA MET A 132 6.31 -2.53 3.70
C MET A 132 7.49 -1.61 3.42
N CYS A 133 8.63 -1.94 4.00
CA CYS A 133 9.88 -1.19 3.86
C CYS A 133 10.81 -1.90 2.88
N GLU A 134 10.56 -3.17 2.59
CA GLU A 134 11.41 -3.99 1.74
C GLU A 134 10.59 -4.85 0.76
N PRO A 135 11.07 -5.07 -0.48
CA PRO A 135 10.48 -6.02 -1.42
C PRO A 135 10.31 -7.43 -0.85
N GLU A 136 11.13 -7.79 0.14
CA GLU A 136 11.14 -9.09 0.77
C GLU A 136 9.80 -9.45 1.44
N GLU A 137 9.04 -8.45 1.85
CA GLU A 137 7.73 -8.52 2.51
C GLU A 137 6.58 -8.68 1.50
N MET A 138 6.87 -8.55 0.21
CA MET A 138 5.91 -8.75 -0.87
C MET A 138 5.58 -10.23 -1.08
N ILE A 139 4.36 -10.49 -1.55
CA ILE A 139 3.90 -11.80 -1.96
C ILE A 139 3.45 -11.78 -3.42
N ASP A 140 4.00 -12.70 -4.21
CA ASP A 140 3.58 -12.91 -5.60
C ASP A 140 2.50 -14.00 -5.73
N GLU A 141 2.47 -14.90 -4.74
CA GLU A 141 1.55 -16.02 -4.66
C GLU A 141 0.44 -15.78 -3.66
N SER A 142 -0.71 -16.39 -3.93
CA SER A 142 -1.91 -16.26 -3.11
C SER A 142 -1.72 -16.94 -1.75
N PRO A 143 -1.89 -16.23 -0.63
CA PRO A 143 -1.76 -16.85 0.68
C PRO A 143 -2.98 -17.71 1.00
N LYS A 144 -2.74 -18.84 1.67
CA LYS A 144 -3.78 -19.84 1.98
C LYS A 144 -4.93 -19.28 2.81
N PHE A 145 -4.65 -18.33 3.69
CA PHE A 145 -5.67 -17.76 4.57
C PHE A 145 -6.61 -16.81 3.81
N MET A 146 -6.24 -16.29 2.63
CA MET A 146 -7.02 -15.26 1.92
C MET A 146 -7.00 -15.46 0.41
N THR A 147 -7.13 -16.72 -0.04
CA THR A 147 -6.92 -17.06 -1.45
C THR A 147 -7.88 -16.36 -2.41
N ASP A 148 -9.18 -16.47 -2.15
CA ASP A 148 -10.22 -15.82 -2.98
C ASP A 148 -10.12 -14.29 -2.93
N GLY A 149 -9.81 -13.76 -1.74
CA GLY A 149 -9.62 -12.33 -1.53
C GLY A 149 -8.45 -11.76 -2.32
N PHE A 150 -7.32 -12.47 -2.31
CA PHE A 150 -6.14 -12.12 -3.10
C PHE A 150 -6.46 -12.11 -4.60
N LEU A 151 -7.17 -13.11 -5.10
CA LEU A 151 -7.57 -13.17 -6.52
C LEU A 151 -8.54 -12.04 -6.88
N GLU A 152 -9.51 -11.73 -6.01
CA GLU A 152 -10.44 -10.61 -6.20
C GLU A 152 -9.69 -9.27 -6.24
N ILE A 153 -8.75 -9.05 -5.33
CA ILE A 153 -7.91 -7.84 -5.29
C ILE A 153 -7.13 -7.70 -6.60
N LYS A 154 -6.45 -8.76 -7.05
CA LYS A 154 -5.70 -8.74 -8.32
C LYS A 154 -6.60 -8.42 -9.51
N GLN A 155 -7.80 -8.99 -9.55
CA GLN A 155 -8.76 -8.73 -10.61
C GLN A 155 -9.21 -7.27 -10.61
N LYS A 156 -9.59 -6.72 -9.45
CA LYS A 156 -10.05 -5.32 -9.33
C LYS A 156 -8.94 -4.31 -9.66
N LEU A 157 -7.70 -4.60 -9.28
CA LEU A 157 -6.54 -3.81 -9.68
C LEU A 157 -6.36 -3.81 -11.20
N ALA A 158 -6.41 -4.99 -11.82
CA ALA A 158 -6.27 -5.12 -13.27
C ALA A 158 -7.42 -4.43 -14.04
N ASP A 159 -8.66 -4.55 -13.56
CA ASP A 159 -9.83 -3.89 -14.15
C ASP A 159 -9.72 -2.35 -14.06
N ALA A 160 -9.09 -1.85 -13.00
CA ALA A 160 -8.73 -0.43 -12.84
C ALA A 160 -7.39 -0.09 -13.53
N GLY A 161 -6.82 -0.98 -14.34
CA GLY A 161 -5.61 -0.70 -15.11
C GLY A 161 -4.29 -0.72 -14.35
N TYR A 162 -4.29 -1.12 -13.08
CA TYR A 162 -3.07 -1.23 -12.29
C TYR A 162 -2.31 -2.51 -12.64
N SER A 163 -1.01 -2.37 -12.90
CA SER A 163 -0.09 -3.50 -13.02
C SER A 163 0.52 -3.84 -11.66
N ILE A 164 0.54 -5.11 -11.29
CA ILE A 164 1.21 -5.55 -10.06
C ILE A 164 2.69 -5.76 -10.36
N LEU A 165 3.57 -5.08 -9.61
CA LEU A 165 5.01 -5.27 -9.71
C LEU A 165 5.43 -6.46 -8.85
N HIS A 166 6.45 -7.17 -9.32
CA HIS A 166 6.96 -8.38 -8.70
C HIS A 166 8.20 -8.10 -7.86
N LYS A 167 8.39 -8.92 -6.83
CA LYS A 167 9.52 -8.81 -5.90
C LYS A 167 10.86 -8.81 -6.63
N GLU A 168 11.05 -9.68 -7.62
CA GLU A 168 12.32 -9.82 -8.33
C GLU A 168 12.75 -8.52 -9.03
N TYR A 169 11.79 -7.75 -9.56
CA TYR A 169 12.08 -6.47 -10.18
C TYR A 169 12.39 -5.40 -9.14
N LEU A 170 11.60 -5.34 -8.08
CA LEU A 170 11.73 -4.31 -7.04
C LEU A 170 12.95 -4.51 -6.14
N SER A 171 13.44 -5.74 -6.03
CA SER A 171 14.69 -6.08 -5.33
C SER A 171 15.96 -5.69 -6.10
N GLN A 172 15.86 -5.30 -7.37
CA GLN A 172 17.05 -4.92 -8.15
C GLN A 172 17.66 -3.62 -7.62
N PRO A 173 19.00 -3.50 -7.59
CA PRO A 173 19.66 -2.24 -7.28
C PRO A 173 19.22 -1.15 -8.24
N LEU A 174 19.12 0.08 -7.75
CA LEU A 174 18.79 1.22 -8.59
C LEU A 174 19.91 1.41 -9.64
N PRO A 175 19.56 1.54 -10.94
CA PRO A 175 20.55 1.53 -12.03
C PRO A 175 21.36 2.83 -12.15
N PHE A 176 21.24 3.75 -11.20
CA PHE A 176 21.94 5.03 -11.16
C PHE A 176 22.13 5.50 -9.71
N LYS A 177 23.12 6.37 -9.51
CA LYS A 177 23.34 7.02 -8.21
C LYS A 177 22.39 8.17 -8.03
N THR A 178 21.74 8.21 -6.88
CA THR A 178 20.86 9.30 -6.45
C THR A 178 20.76 9.28 -4.93
N GLU A 179 20.18 10.33 -4.38
CA GLU A 179 19.71 10.38 -3.00
C GLU A 179 18.18 10.42 -3.04
N ILE A 180 17.53 9.52 -2.31
CA ILE A 180 16.08 9.51 -2.15
C ILE A 180 15.83 9.92 -0.71
N GLN A 181 15.09 11.01 -0.50
CA GLN A 181 14.69 11.42 0.84
C GLN A 181 13.65 10.42 1.35
N THR A 182 14.09 9.29 1.87
CA THR A 182 13.21 8.23 2.40
C THR A 182 13.55 7.96 3.86
N SER A 183 12.55 7.54 4.62
CA SER A 183 12.70 7.20 6.05
C SER A 183 13.42 5.88 6.27
N THR A 184 13.45 5.02 5.25
CA THR A 184 14.35 3.88 5.16
C THR A 184 15.71 4.43 4.74
N ASP A 185 16.76 4.32 5.54
CA ASP A 185 18.13 4.74 5.17
C ASP A 185 18.91 3.50 4.67
N PRO A 186 18.67 3.00 3.44
CA PRO A 186 19.29 1.78 2.96
C PRO A 186 20.75 2.01 2.59
N SER A 187 21.58 0.99 2.79
CA SER A 187 22.96 1.02 2.31
C SER A 187 23.08 1.09 0.78
N GLU A 188 22.06 0.61 0.06
CA GLU A 188 21.93 0.68 -1.39
C GLU A 188 20.45 0.82 -1.76
N TYR A 189 20.10 1.85 -2.55
CA TYR A 189 18.74 2.02 -3.06
C TYR A 189 18.40 0.92 -4.06
N LYS A 190 17.20 0.36 -3.91
CA LYS A 190 16.57 -0.57 -4.85
C LYS A 190 15.57 0.18 -5.75
N VAL A 191 15.07 -0.49 -6.78
CA VAL A 191 13.97 0.02 -7.60
C VAL A 191 12.72 0.31 -6.74
N PHE A 192 12.49 -0.49 -5.70
CA PHE A 192 11.45 -0.25 -4.70
C PHE A 192 11.47 1.17 -4.15
N ASP A 193 12.63 1.66 -3.71
CA ASP A 193 12.79 2.96 -3.06
C ASP A 193 12.50 4.13 -4.02
N ALA A 194 12.57 3.91 -5.33
CA ALA A 194 12.22 4.92 -6.33
C ALA A 194 10.70 5.05 -6.56
N ILE A 195 9.93 4.00 -6.23
CA ILE A 195 8.49 3.91 -6.54
C ILE A 195 7.65 4.03 -5.27
N PHE A 196 8.08 3.39 -4.18
CA PHE A 196 7.39 3.28 -2.91
C PHE A 196 8.29 3.81 -1.77
N TYR A 197 8.23 5.11 -1.54
CA TYR A 197 8.99 5.79 -0.49
C TYR A 197 8.08 6.71 0.33
N TRP A 198 8.49 6.95 1.58
CA TRP A 198 7.87 7.91 2.47
C TRP A 198 8.93 8.81 3.07
N MET A 199 8.67 10.12 3.03
CA MET A 199 9.53 11.16 3.55
C MET A 199 8.75 11.91 4.63
N ASP A 200 9.33 12.10 5.80
CA ASP A 200 8.81 12.92 6.90
C ASP A 200 9.16 14.41 6.70
#